data_AF-A0A2T6IQE6-F1
#
_entry.id   AF-A0A2T6IQE6-F1
#
_cell.length_a   1.000
_cell.length_b   1.000
_cell.length_c   1.000
_cell.angle_alpha   90.00
_cell.angle_beta   90.00
_cell.angle_gamma   90.00
#
_symmetry.space_group_name_H-M   'P 1'
#
loop_
_entity.id
_entity.type
_entity.pdbx_description
1 polymer ?
#
loop_
_entity_poly.entity_id
_entity_poly.type
_entity_poly.pdbx_seq_one_letter_code
_entity_poly.pdbx_strand_id
1 'polypeptide(L)'
;DACAGEGLSGGVNVEQVVVENAFSIIFMVDELISFGLREAITLAQIKTFTDMDSHEEKLQRIIQEGKEKEEKERRRQIAQRLDKERAAKAKPSSGSPDASFLASASLYAPTGTAAAAVPSLAAAADYIQMYGGSPEHLSALASAAVGSETASSVEPGAGSSAVGLSSGAGKGMQLGPQRAPFGLGDARGHPERHQLHAGTALERALGTAVGASVETTVRHGAPADAADEAAALAAVGGGAGAPVIVNPLVEPVHALVEEKVKGTLQAEGGVDELDIQGTFFVTVSDPNKAGLAAFRVSPEDKRFKTKVHPNMNRQSYAENVLELRCPTRAYVANAAAAILKWRLQTKDESLCPLSISCWPSVAANGVTLTVEVEATEPSRTLHDVHFSFTCPSSVPHQILRVEGGETQHDGLSIHWRLPEMSVSGLSAATLEFFAATSVTTVLPFSVEMHSKESICDFDVLECFHMEKAEPIAYALTRRTDYMLTVRA
;
A
#
# COMPACT_ATOMS: atom_id res chain seq x y z
N ASP A 1 -21.32 30.55 -4.56
CA ASP A 1 -21.10 31.99 -4.30
C ASP A 1 -21.24 32.92 -5.49
N ALA A 2 -20.99 32.53 -6.75
CA ALA A 2 -21.22 33.46 -7.89
C ALA A 2 -22.71 33.73 -8.20
N CYS A 3 -23.62 32.85 -7.79
CA CYS A 3 -25.06 32.98 -8.07
C CYS A 3 -25.90 33.28 -6.81
N ALA A 4 -25.26 33.49 -5.66
CA ALA A 4 -25.95 33.71 -4.38
C ALA A 4 -25.50 35.06 -3.80
N GLY A 5 -26.06 36.14 -4.34
CA GLY A 5 -25.85 37.49 -3.83
C GLY A 5 -27.03 38.36 -4.26
N GLU A 6 -27.80 38.79 -3.28
CA GLU A 6 -28.95 39.68 -3.45
C GLU A 6 -28.58 40.93 -4.26
N GLY A 7 -29.40 41.24 -5.26
CA GLY A 7 -29.48 42.56 -5.88
C GLY A 7 -28.53 42.83 -7.05
N LEU A 8 -28.82 42.30 -8.24
CA LEU A 8 -28.26 42.83 -9.49
C LEU A 8 -29.33 42.87 -10.61
N SER A 9 -29.93 44.05 -10.77
CA SER A 9 -30.70 44.47 -11.94
C SER A 9 -29.79 44.83 -13.13
N GLY A 10 -28.83 43.97 -13.46
CA GLY A 10 -27.90 44.16 -14.55
C GLY A 10 -27.46 42.80 -15.05
N GLY A 11 -27.79 42.50 -16.31
CA GLY A 11 -27.60 41.18 -16.92
C GLY A 11 -26.16 40.68 -16.79
N VAL A 12 -25.93 39.82 -15.81
CA VAL A 12 -24.78 38.93 -15.81
C VAL A 12 -25.09 37.88 -16.86
N ASN A 13 -24.36 37.92 -17.97
CA ASN A 13 -24.50 36.95 -19.03
C ASN A 13 -24.01 35.60 -18.48
N VAL A 14 -24.94 34.75 -18.06
CA VAL A 14 -24.66 33.45 -17.43
C VAL A 14 -23.72 32.61 -18.31
N GLU A 15 -23.88 32.71 -19.63
CA GLU A 15 -23.01 32.05 -20.61
C GLU A 15 -21.56 32.53 -20.46
N GLN A 16 -21.35 33.83 -20.30
CA GLN A 16 -20.02 34.40 -20.12
C GLN A 16 -19.37 33.95 -18.81
N VAL A 17 -20.13 33.91 -17.71
CA VAL A 17 -19.62 33.41 -16.40
C VAL A 17 -19.27 31.93 -16.45
N VAL A 18 -20.08 31.12 -17.13
CA VAL A 18 -19.81 29.69 -17.32
C VAL A 18 -18.55 29.48 -18.16
N VAL A 19 -18.36 30.27 -19.23
CA VAL A 19 -17.16 30.21 -20.07
C VAL A 19 -15.92 30.65 -19.30
N GLU A 20 -16.01 31.73 -18.52
CA GLU A 20 -14.90 32.23 -17.69
C GLU A 20 -14.47 31.22 -16.61
N ASN A 21 -15.40 30.37 -16.15
CA ASN A 21 -15.13 29.36 -15.12
C ASN A 21 -15.12 27.92 -15.66
N ALA A 22 -15.05 27.73 -16.98
CA ALA A 22 -15.24 26.43 -17.61
C ALA A 22 -14.26 25.36 -17.08
N PHE A 23 -12.99 25.70 -16.90
CA PHE A 23 -11.98 24.77 -16.37
C PHE A 23 -12.25 24.40 -14.90
N SER A 24 -12.61 25.37 -14.05
CA SER A 24 -12.96 25.09 -12.66
C SER A 24 -14.19 24.20 -12.55
N ILE A 25 -15.18 24.40 -13.42
CA ILE A 25 -16.37 23.55 -13.49
C ILE A 25 -15.98 22.13 -13.93
N ILE A 26 -15.13 21.98 -14.95
CA ILE A 26 -14.65 20.67 -15.41
C ILE A 26 -13.91 19.93 -14.29
N PHE A 27 -13.00 20.59 -13.58
CA PHE A 27 -12.30 19.97 -12.45
C PHE A 27 -13.24 19.57 -11.31
N MET A 28 -14.20 20.43 -10.94
CA MET A 28 -15.20 20.06 -9.94
C MET A 28 -16.09 18.88 -10.39
N VAL A 29 -16.33 18.72 -11.69
CA VAL A 29 -17.10 17.61 -12.26
C VAL A 29 -16.27 16.32 -12.27
N ASP A 30 -14.97 16.40 -12.55
CA ASP A 30 -14.03 15.27 -12.47
C ASP A 30 -13.98 14.70 -11.05
N GLU A 31 -13.89 15.58 -10.03
CA GLU A 31 -13.96 15.18 -8.62
C GLU A 31 -15.35 14.66 -8.20
N LEU A 32 -16.42 15.01 -8.92
CA LEU A 32 -17.78 14.59 -8.58
C LEU A 32 -18.18 13.27 -9.25
N ILE A 33 -17.47 12.87 -10.32
CA ILE A 33 -17.81 11.71 -11.16
C ILE A 33 -16.55 10.89 -11.44
N SER A 34 -16.43 9.75 -10.78
CA SER A 34 -15.39 8.75 -11.06
C SER A 34 -15.98 7.55 -11.80
N PHE A 35 -15.33 7.13 -12.89
CA PHE A 35 -15.75 5.96 -13.71
C PHE A 35 -17.23 5.98 -14.13
N GLY A 36 -17.81 7.17 -14.31
CA GLY A 36 -19.23 7.34 -14.67
C GLY A 36 -20.22 7.18 -13.51
N LEU A 37 -19.73 7.02 -12.28
CA LEU A 37 -20.53 6.97 -11.05
C LEU A 37 -20.32 8.28 -10.28
N ARG A 38 -21.41 8.84 -9.73
CA ARG A 38 -21.33 10.02 -8.87
C ARG A 38 -20.74 9.63 -7.52
N GLU A 39 -19.70 10.35 -7.11
CA GLU A 39 -19.14 10.20 -5.78
C GLU A 39 -19.92 11.03 -4.74
N ALA A 40 -20.03 10.49 -3.52
CA ALA A 40 -20.76 11.11 -2.41
C ALA A 40 -19.87 12.14 -1.68
N ILE A 41 -19.46 13.20 -2.39
CA ILE A 41 -18.55 14.22 -1.87
C ILE A 41 -19.30 15.52 -1.56
N THR A 42 -18.98 16.15 -0.42
CA THR A 42 -19.54 17.45 -0.02
C THR A 42 -18.85 18.61 -0.74
N LEU A 43 -19.53 19.75 -0.91
CA LEU A 43 -18.95 20.94 -1.57
C LEU A 43 -17.62 21.42 -0.94
N ALA A 44 -17.47 21.26 0.38
CA ALA A 44 -16.24 21.61 1.08
C ALA A 44 -15.07 20.68 0.72
N GLN A 45 -15.36 19.39 0.53
CA GLN A 45 -14.37 18.40 0.09
C GLN A 45 -14.00 18.60 -1.38
N ILE A 46 -14.97 18.84 -2.27
CA ILE A 46 -14.70 19.14 -3.70
C ILE A 46 -13.75 20.32 -3.80
N LYS A 47 -14.02 21.40 -3.04
CA LYS A 47 -13.13 22.56 -2.99
C LYS A 47 -11.72 22.19 -2.50
N THR A 48 -11.62 21.36 -1.47
CA THR A 48 -10.32 20.91 -0.94
C THR A 48 -9.54 20.06 -1.93
N PHE A 49 -10.21 19.17 -2.67
CA PHE A 49 -9.60 18.33 -3.69
C PHE A 49 -9.19 19.15 -4.93
N THR A 50 -10.05 20.09 -5.34
CA THR A 50 -9.73 21.04 -6.42
C THR A 50 -8.60 22.00 -6.05
N ASP A 51 -8.47 22.38 -4.77
CA ASP A 51 -7.38 23.24 -4.28
C ASP A 51 -6.02 22.51 -4.23
N MET A 52 -5.98 21.20 -4.52
CA MET A 52 -4.76 20.36 -4.62
C MET A 52 -3.80 20.48 -3.42
N ASP A 53 -4.28 20.84 -2.23
CA ASP A 53 -3.43 21.00 -1.03
C ASP A 53 -3.08 19.61 -0.46
N SER A 54 -1.96 19.05 -0.90
CA SER A 54 -1.47 17.76 -0.39
C SER A 54 -0.97 17.92 1.04
N HIS A 55 -1.71 17.35 1.99
CA HIS A 55 -1.33 17.27 3.40
C HIS A 55 0.03 16.57 3.61
N GLU A 56 0.38 15.64 2.72
CA GLU A 56 1.63 14.90 2.74
C GLU A 56 2.81 15.80 2.32
N GLU A 57 2.63 16.62 1.29
CA GLU A 57 3.65 17.58 0.81
C GLU A 57 4.00 18.62 1.89
N LYS A 58 2.98 19.14 2.58
CA LYS A 58 3.16 20.08 3.70
C LYS A 58 3.95 19.47 4.86
N LEU A 59 3.71 18.19 5.16
CA LEU A 59 4.43 17.47 6.21
C LEU A 59 5.88 17.21 5.81
N GLN A 60 6.14 16.82 4.57
CA GLN A 60 7.50 16.64 4.04
C GLN A 60 8.28 17.96 4.04
N ARG A 61 7.64 19.08 3.67
CA ARG A 61 8.25 20.40 3.74
C ARG A 61 8.65 20.78 5.17
N ILE A 62 7.79 20.56 6.15
CA ILE A 62 8.09 20.82 7.58
C ILE A 62 9.25 19.94 8.06
N ILE A 63 9.29 18.67 7.67
CA ILE A 63 10.38 17.75 8.03
C ILE A 63 11.70 18.19 7.39
N GLN A 64 11.68 18.62 6.13
CA GLN A 64 12.85 19.10 5.41
C GLN A 64 13.38 20.41 6.01
N GLU A 65 12.51 21.37 6.30
CA GLU A 65 12.85 22.60 7.00
C GLU A 65 13.41 22.32 8.40
N GLY A 66 12.87 21.31 9.09
CA GLY A 66 13.37 20.84 10.39
C GLY A 66 14.80 20.31 10.30
N LYS A 67 15.07 19.42 9.33
CA LYS A 67 16.40 18.85 9.07
C LYS A 67 17.42 19.93 8.69
N GLU A 68 17.04 20.86 7.81
CA GLU A 68 17.93 21.95 7.40
C GLU A 68 18.27 22.88 8.58
N LYS A 69 17.27 23.21 9.41
CA LYS A 69 17.47 24.06 10.59
C LYS A 69 18.37 23.38 11.62
N GLU A 70 18.21 22.07 11.83
CA GLU A 70 19.05 21.28 12.72
C GLU A 70 20.50 21.24 12.22
N GLU A 71 20.72 20.96 10.93
CA GLU A 71 22.06 20.98 10.35
C GLU A 71 22.71 22.36 10.42
N LYS A 72 21.95 23.42 10.14
CA LYS A 72 22.44 24.79 10.20
C LYS A 72 22.85 25.19 11.62
N GLU A 73 22.09 24.77 12.62
CA GLU A 73 22.44 25.01 14.03
C GLU A 73 23.67 24.18 14.45
N ARG A 74 23.75 22.92 14.03
CA ARG A 74 24.90 22.05 14.30
C ARG A 74 26.19 22.62 13.70
N ARG A 75 26.13 23.13 12.45
CA ARG A 75 27.25 23.83 11.80
C ARG A 75 27.66 25.08 12.57
N ARG A 76 26.70 25.87 13.06
CA ARG A 76 26.97 27.07 13.86
C ARG A 76 27.65 26.74 15.19
N GLN A 77 27.23 25.68 15.87
CA GLN A 77 27.84 25.25 17.13
C GLN A 77 29.28 24.74 16.92
N ILE A 78 29.54 24.01 15.84
CA ILE A 78 30.88 23.54 15.49
C ILE A 78 31.80 24.73 15.15
N ALA A 79 31.32 25.68 14.34
CA ALA A 79 32.07 26.89 14.00
C ALA A 79 32.43 27.70 15.26
N GLN A 80 31.48 27.88 16.19
CA GLN A 80 31.74 28.57 17.45
C GLN A 80 32.75 27.86 18.35
N ARG A 81 32.81 26.52 18.34
CA ARG A 81 33.84 25.77 19.07
C ARG A 81 35.22 25.95 18.43
N LEU A 82 35.31 25.83 17.11
CA LEU A 82 36.56 26.02 16.37
C LEU A 82 37.11 27.45 16.53
N ASP A 83 36.26 28.47 16.52
CA ASP A 83 36.68 29.86 16.74
C ASP A 83 37.18 30.09 18.18
N LYS A 84 36.53 29.49 19.18
CA LYS A 84 37.01 29.55 20.58
C LYS A 84 38.35 28.86 20.74
N GLU A 85 38.57 27.73 20.07
CA GLU A 85 39.86 27.02 20.09
C GLU A 85 40.96 27.80 19.36
N ARG A 86 40.65 28.43 18.21
CA ARG A 86 41.59 29.31 17.49
C ARG A 86 41.93 30.55 18.33
N ALA A 87 40.95 31.16 19.00
CA ALA A 87 41.18 32.29 19.90
C ALA A 87 41.99 31.89 21.15
N ALA A 88 41.80 30.67 21.68
CA ALA A 88 42.59 30.16 22.79
C ALA A 88 44.05 29.87 22.39
N LYS A 89 44.29 29.37 21.17
CA LYS A 89 45.63 29.18 20.60
C LYS A 89 46.31 30.51 20.20
N ALA A 90 45.54 31.58 19.98
CA ALA A 90 46.04 32.90 19.62
C ALA A 90 46.37 33.80 20.83
N LYS A 91 46.32 33.29 22.07
CA LYS A 91 46.66 34.09 23.26
C LYS A 91 48.19 34.22 23.39
N PRO A 92 48.76 35.45 23.39
CA PRO A 92 50.18 35.69 23.20
C PRO A 92 50.98 35.46 24.49
N SER A 93 52.09 34.72 24.41
CA SER A 93 53.17 34.82 25.39
C SER A 93 53.91 36.13 25.19
N SER A 94 53.80 37.01 26.18
CA SER A 94 54.42 38.33 26.31
C SER A 94 55.94 38.33 26.12
N GLY A 95 56.47 39.28 25.34
CA GLY A 95 57.92 39.43 25.15
C GLY A 95 58.46 40.64 24.35
N SER A 96 57.93 41.85 24.56
CA SER A 96 58.61 43.16 24.33
C SER A 96 58.96 43.64 22.89
N PRO A 97 59.18 44.95 22.68
CA PRO A 97 58.82 45.68 21.45
C PRO A 97 60.03 46.05 20.57
N ASP A 98 59.82 46.24 19.27
CA ASP A 98 60.22 47.47 18.53
C ASP A 98 60.06 47.33 17.01
N ALA A 99 59.96 48.50 16.39
CA ALA A 99 60.08 48.82 14.97
C ALA A 99 58.83 48.65 14.10
N SER A 100 58.08 49.75 14.04
CA SER A 100 57.36 50.18 12.85
C SER A 100 58.26 50.15 11.60
N PHE A 101 57.90 49.37 10.58
CA PHE A 101 58.34 49.65 9.22
C PHE A 101 57.31 49.17 8.18
N LEU A 102 56.64 50.18 7.62
CA LEU A 102 56.00 50.30 6.31
C LEU A 102 54.79 49.45 5.92
N ALA A 103 53.74 50.23 5.68
CA ALA A 103 52.60 49.94 4.85
C ALA A 103 52.94 49.94 3.34
N SER A 104 52.07 49.26 2.60
CA SER A 104 51.60 49.60 1.25
C SER A 104 52.48 49.35 0.01
N ALA A 105 51.93 48.46 -0.83
CA ALA A 105 51.68 48.65 -2.27
C ALA A 105 52.74 48.26 -3.33
N SER A 106 52.22 47.48 -4.29
CA SER A 106 52.43 47.56 -5.75
C SER A 106 53.49 46.68 -6.43
N LEU A 107 52.93 45.82 -7.30
CA LEU A 107 53.27 45.59 -8.71
C LEU A 107 54.72 45.23 -9.06
N TYR A 108 54.96 44.00 -9.52
CA TYR A 108 55.50 43.65 -10.85
C TYR A 108 55.64 42.12 -10.95
N ALA A 109 54.98 41.52 -11.95
CA ALA A 109 55.37 40.21 -12.53
C ALA A 109 56.40 40.48 -13.66
N PRO A 110 57.07 39.49 -14.33
CA PRO A 110 56.84 38.04 -14.31
C PRO A 110 58.15 37.19 -14.38
N THR A 111 57.95 35.89 -14.66
CA THR A 111 58.87 34.88 -15.23
C THR A 111 59.41 33.83 -14.24
N GLY A 112 59.07 32.56 -14.52
CA GLY A 112 59.58 31.40 -13.80
C GLY A 112 58.54 30.30 -13.65
N THR A 113 58.22 29.63 -14.76
CA THR A 113 57.76 28.23 -14.85
C THR A 113 57.08 27.63 -13.61
N ALA A 114 55.74 27.58 -13.65
CA ALA A 114 54.93 26.82 -12.72
C ALA A 114 55.21 25.32 -12.85
N ALA A 115 55.81 24.73 -11.82
CA ALA A 115 55.58 23.34 -11.46
C ALA A 115 54.47 23.35 -10.41
N ALA A 116 53.26 22.95 -10.79
CA ALA A 116 52.17 22.77 -9.86
C ALA A 116 52.55 21.69 -8.85
N ALA A 117 52.86 22.09 -7.61
CA ALA A 117 53.02 21.17 -6.50
C ALA A 117 51.65 20.53 -6.22
N VAL A 118 51.58 19.22 -6.42
CA VAL A 118 50.40 18.39 -6.11
C VAL A 118 50.13 18.51 -4.60
N PRO A 119 48.91 18.83 -4.16
CA PRO A 119 48.58 18.82 -2.74
C PRO A 119 48.80 17.42 -2.18
N SER A 120 49.43 17.31 -1.01
CA SER A 120 49.63 16.01 -0.38
C SER A 120 48.29 15.37 -0.04
N LEU A 121 48.23 14.03 -0.06
CA LEU A 121 47.04 13.24 0.27
C LEU A 121 46.45 13.61 1.65
N ALA A 122 47.28 14.13 2.56
CA ALA A 122 46.85 14.63 3.87
C ALA A 122 46.01 15.92 3.76
N ALA A 123 46.34 16.84 2.84
CA ALA A 123 45.58 18.08 2.63
C ALA A 123 44.23 17.81 1.95
N ALA A 124 44.14 16.77 1.11
CA ALA A 124 42.87 16.33 0.51
C ALA A 124 41.95 15.64 1.53
N ALA A 125 42.53 14.87 2.46
CA ALA A 125 41.77 14.24 3.55
C ALA A 125 41.17 15.28 4.52
N ASP A 126 41.93 16.32 4.88
CA ASP A 126 41.44 17.41 5.75
C ASP A 126 40.29 18.21 5.10
N TYR A 127 40.29 18.34 3.77
CA TYR A 127 39.20 19.02 3.04
C TYR A 127 37.90 18.21 3.03
N ILE A 128 37.99 16.89 2.85
CA ILE A 128 36.84 15.96 2.88
C ILE A 128 36.21 15.90 4.27
N GLN A 129 37.05 15.97 5.31
CA GLN A 129 36.61 15.96 6.71
C GLN A 129 35.94 17.28 7.14
N MET A 130 36.24 18.39 6.46
CA MET A 130 35.63 19.71 6.72
C MET A 130 34.27 19.92 6.03
N TYR A 131 33.99 19.20 4.93
CA TYR A 131 32.76 19.37 4.13
C TYR A 131 31.90 18.11 3.94
N GLY A 132 32.27 16.97 4.53
CA GLY A 132 31.39 15.80 4.66
C GLY A 132 31.17 14.99 3.39
N GLY A 133 32.23 14.67 2.64
CA GLY A 133 32.18 13.75 1.50
C GLY A 133 32.48 12.29 1.88
N SER A 134 31.89 11.33 1.15
CA SER A 134 32.16 9.89 1.30
C SER A 134 33.51 9.47 0.69
N PRO A 135 34.31 8.59 1.32
CA PRO A 135 35.68 8.26 0.87
C PRO A 135 35.77 7.48 -0.46
N GLU A 136 34.66 7.04 -1.02
CA GLU A 136 34.66 6.09 -2.15
C GLU A 136 35.13 6.69 -3.48
N HIS A 137 35.16 8.03 -3.60
CA HIS A 137 35.67 8.71 -4.79
C HIS A 137 37.21 8.79 -4.89
N LEU A 138 37.95 8.39 -3.86
CA LEU A 138 39.43 8.36 -3.89
C LEU A 138 40.00 7.12 -4.60
N SER A 139 39.25 6.01 -4.61
CA SER A 139 39.63 4.76 -5.27
C SER A 139 39.69 4.91 -6.80
N ALA A 140 38.79 5.71 -7.38
CA ALA A 140 38.67 5.91 -8.82
C ALA A 140 39.85 6.67 -9.46
N LEU A 141 40.64 7.41 -8.68
CA LEU A 141 41.81 8.15 -9.17
C LEU A 141 43.11 7.33 -9.13
N ALA A 142 43.17 6.29 -8.30
CA ALA A 142 44.34 5.40 -8.21
C ALA A 142 44.42 4.39 -9.37
N SER A 143 43.28 4.05 -9.99
CA SER A 143 43.22 3.09 -11.10
C SER A 143 43.56 3.67 -12.49
N ALA A 144 43.87 4.97 -12.59
CA ALA A 144 44.22 5.62 -13.86
C ALA A 144 45.74 5.70 -14.14
N ALA A 145 46.59 5.13 -13.28
CA ALA A 145 48.06 5.31 -13.35
C ALA A 145 48.89 4.03 -13.58
N VAL A 146 48.29 2.88 -13.93
CA VAL A 146 49.05 1.68 -14.30
C VAL A 146 48.48 1.05 -15.57
N GLY A 147 49.08 1.41 -16.71
CA GLY A 147 48.85 0.75 -17.98
C GLY A 147 50.07 0.91 -18.87
N SER A 148 50.97 -0.08 -18.87
CA SER A 148 51.71 -0.53 -20.05
C SER A 148 52.59 -1.75 -19.73
N GLU A 149 52.67 -2.66 -20.72
CA GLU A 149 53.74 -3.64 -20.99
C GLU A 149 53.52 -5.15 -20.71
N THR A 150 53.12 -5.83 -21.80
CA THR A 150 53.71 -7.03 -22.45
C THR A 150 53.81 -8.42 -21.79
N ALA A 151 53.54 -9.41 -22.65
CA ALA A 151 53.43 -10.85 -22.44
C ALA A 151 54.75 -11.59 -22.12
N SER A 152 54.67 -12.70 -21.38
CA SER A 152 55.04 -14.05 -21.87
C SER A 152 54.79 -15.16 -20.83
N SER A 153 54.49 -16.33 -21.38
CA SER A 153 54.38 -17.70 -20.86
C SER A 153 55.39 -18.17 -19.79
N VAL A 154 54.95 -19.10 -18.92
CA VAL A 154 55.48 -20.49 -18.68
C VAL A 154 55.11 -20.97 -17.26
N GLU A 155 54.40 -22.09 -17.18
CA GLU A 155 54.35 -23.03 -16.03
C GLU A 155 55.44 -24.10 -16.25
N PRO A 156 56.08 -24.71 -15.21
CA PRO A 156 55.40 -25.73 -14.40
C PRO A 156 55.89 -25.95 -12.94
N GLY A 157 55.07 -26.63 -12.14
CA GLY A 157 55.49 -27.86 -11.43
C GLY A 157 55.87 -27.80 -9.93
N ALA A 158 54.94 -28.34 -9.12
CA ALA A 158 55.11 -29.32 -8.04
C ALA A 158 55.97 -29.03 -6.78
N GLY A 159 55.41 -29.35 -5.60
CA GLY A 159 56.23 -29.80 -4.45
C GLY A 159 55.70 -29.56 -3.02
N SER A 160 54.76 -30.40 -2.58
CA SER A 160 54.69 -31.06 -1.25
C SER A 160 54.70 -30.29 0.08
N SER A 161 53.63 -30.56 0.84
CA SER A 161 53.59 -30.99 2.27
C SER A 161 54.00 -29.95 3.34
N ALA A 162 53.41 -29.87 4.54
CA ALA A 162 52.84 -30.92 5.37
C ALA A 162 52.08 -30.32 6.59
N VAL A 163 51.19 -31.13 7.20
CA VAL A 163 50.78 -31.24 8.63
C VAL A 163 50.56 -29.94 9.45
N GLY A 164 49.49 -29.69 10.20
CA GLY A 164 48.36 -30.47 10.70
C GLY A 164 47.83 -29.80 11.98
N LEU A 165 46.89 -30.49 12.63
CA LEU A 165 46.43 -30.34 14.02
C LEU A 165 45.37 -29.27 14.35
N SER A 166 44.28 -29.87 14.85
CA SER A 166 43.12 -29.36 15.53
C SER A 166 43.37 -29.08 17.03
N SER A 167 42.31 -28.59 17.70
CA SER A 167 42.07 -28.27 19.13
C SER A 167 42.16 -26.77 19.42
N GLY A 168 41.07 -26.09 19.84
CA GLY A 168 40.35 -26.21 21.11
C GLY A 168 40.82 -25.05 22.03
N ALA A 169 40.08 -24.36 22.89
CA ALA A 169 38.69 -24.33 23.34
C ALA A 169 38.56 -23.09 24.27
N GLY A 170 37.35 -22.59 24.49
CA GLY A 170 37.00 -21.67 25.60
C GLY A 170 35.49 -21.49 25.69
N LYS A 171 34.74 -22.39 26.34
CA LYS A 171 34.29 -22.45 27.76
C LYS A 171 33.33 -21.31 28.21
N GLY A 172 32.11 -21.72 28.59
CA GLY A 172 31.13 -20.98 29.40
C GLY A 172 29.72 -21.59 29.26
N MET A 173 29.40 -22.72 29.91
CA MET A 173 28.59 -22.87 31.14
C MET A 173 27.07 -22.58 30.99
N GLN A 174 26.25 -23.63 30.85
CA GLN A 174 24.96 -23.73 31.56
C GLN A 174 24.52 -25.21 31.64
N LEU A 175 24.29 -25.67 32.88
CA LEU A 175 23.87 -27.02 33.24
C LEU A 175 22.34 -27.10 33.35
N GLY A 176 21.73 -28.12 32.74
CA GLY A 176 20.44 -28.67 33.18
C GLY A 176 20.64 -29.62 34.38
N PRO A 177 19.56 -30.19 34.93
CA PRO A 177 19.11 -31.45 34.35
C PRO A 177 17.59 -31.70 34.34
N GLN A 178 17.24 -32.63 33.46
CA GLN A 178 15.95 -33.22 33.15
C GLN A 178 15.61 -34.37 34.13
N ARG A 179 14.31 -34.57 34.45
CA ARG A 179 13.71 -35.90 34.64
C ARG A 179 12.17 -35.83 34.67
N ALA A 180 11.54 -36.59 33.77
CA ALA A 180 10.15 -37.06 33.83
C ALA A 180 10.13 -38.49 34.48
N PRO A 181 9.04 -39.30 34.49
CA PRO A 181 7.66 -39.15 34.00
C PRO A 181 6.60 -39.76 34.97
N PHE A 182 5.48 -40.29 34.42
CA PHE A 182 4.27 -40.94 34.98
C PHE A 182 3.05 -40.00 35.05
N GLY A 183 1.91 -40.24 34.41
CA GLY A 183 1.40 -41.37 33.63
C GLY A 183 -0.10 -41.58 33.93
N LEU A 184 -0.92 -41.83 32.89
CA LEU A 184 -2.36 -42.18 32.90
C LEU A 184 -3.33 -41.07 33.37
N GLY A 185 -4.51 -40.86 32.79
CA GLY A 185 -5.24 -41.60 31.77
C GLY A 185 -6.73 -41.22 31.89
N ASP A 186 -7.29 -40.80 30.76
CA ASP A 186 -8.65 -41.04 30.28
C ASP A 186 -9.93 -40.42 30.91
N ALA A 187 -10.83 -40.12 29.96
CA ALA A 187 -12.29 -40.19 30.00
C ALA A 187 -13.17 -39.15 30.75
N ARG A 188 -13.90 -38.38 29.91
CA ARG A 188 -15.38 -38.23 29.84
C ARG A 188 -16.17 -37.75 31.08
N GLY A 189 -16.97 -36.71 30.88
CA GLY A 189 -18.23 -36.51 31.64
C GLY A 189 -18.74 -35.06 31.72
N HIS A 190 -19.69 -34.69 30.87
CA HIS A 190 -20.67 -33.59 31.06
C HIS A 190 -21.74 -34.04 32.11
N PRO A 191 -22.82 -33.29 32.44
CA PRO A 191 -23.13 -31.85 32.61
C PRO A 191 -23.45 -31.54 34.11
N GLU A 192 -23.74 -30.32 34.57
CA GLU A 192 -25.04 -29.64 34.55
C GLU A 192 -24.97 -28.37 35.43
N ARG A 193 -25.74 -27.34 35.08
CA ARG A 193 -26.53 -26.38 35.91
C ARG A 193 -25.83 -25.69 37.12
N HIS A 194 -25.95 -24.39 37.37
CA HIS A 194 -27.17 -23.59 37.44
C HIS A 194 -26.82 -22.12 37.83
N GLN A 195 -27.70 -21.17 37.45
CA GLN A 195 -28.03 -19.89 38.13
C GLN A 195 -26.95 -18.79 38.25
N LEU A 196 -27.07 -17.67 37.52
CA LEU A 196 -27.86 -16.46 37.85
C LEU A 196 -27.41 -15.75 39.14
N HIS A 197 -26.77 -14.58 38.99
CA HIS A 197 -27.11 -13.41 39.80
C HIS A 197 -26.77 -12.11 39.04
N ALA A 198 -27.80 -11.26 38.94
CA ALA A 198 -27.72 -9.86 38.57
C ALA A 198 -27.16 -9.02 39.73
N GLY A 199 -26.49 -7.91 39.42
CA GLY A 199 -25.97 -6.98 40.43
C GLY A 199 -25.43 -5.69 39.81
N THR A 200 -26.36 -4.78 39.53
CA THR A 200 -26.17 -3.34 39.33
C THR A 200 -25.19 -2.70 40.33
N ALA A 201 -24.35 -1.77 39.87
CA ALA A 201 -24.20 -0.43 40.49
C ALA A 201 -23.20 0.44 39.71
N LEU A 202 -23.76 1.47 39.09
CA LEU A 202 -23.11 2.72 38.72
C LEU A 202 -22.90 3.55 39.99
N GLU A 203 -21.68 4.00 40.26
CA GLU A 203 -21.44 5.19 41.10
C GLU A 203 -20.15 5.89 40.68
N ARG A 204 -20.22 7.20 40.83
CA ARG A 204 -19.48 8.25 40.15
C ARG A 204 -18.44 8.79 41.11
N ALA A 205 -17.17 8.92 40.71
CA ALA A 205 -16.20 9.72 41.44
C ALA A 205 -15.29 10.48 40.48
N LEU A 206 -15.48 11.81 40.47
CA LEU A 206 -14.56 12.80 39.94
C LEU A 206 -13.29 12.81 40.81
N GLY A 207 -12.12 12.79 40.16
CA GLY A 207 -10.83 12.94 40.82
C GLY A 207 -9.75 13.27 39.81
N THR A 208 -9.47 14.56 39.69
CA THR A 208 -8.37 15.16 38.90
C THR A 208 -7.03 14.70 39.46
N ALA A 209 -6.16 14.10 38.65
CA ALA A 209 -4.73 14.00 38.94
C ALA A 209 -3.92 13.95 37.65
N VAL A 210 -3.04 14.93 37.54
CA VAL A 210 -2.03 15.17 36.52
C VAL A 210 -0.94 14.09 36.62
N GLY A 211 -0.42 13.65 35.46
CA GLY A 211 0.88 12.99 35.36
C GLY A 211 0.83 11.56 34.82
N ALA A 212 0.89 11.40 33.50
CA ALA A 212 1.32 10.15 32.89
C ALA A 212 2.18 10.48 31.66
N SER A 213 3.43 10.01 31.72
CA SER A 213 4.40 10.02 30.64
C SER A 213 3.82 9.38 29.39
N VAL A 214 3.89 10.10 28.26
CA VAL A 214 3.57 9.58 26.94
C VAL A 214 4.76 8.74 26.48
N GLU A 215 4.67 7.42 26.67
CA GLU A 215 5.42 6.49 25.81
C GLU A 215 4.73 6.48 24.44
N THR A 216 5.42 7.06 23.46
CA THR A 216 5.01 7.11 22.06
C THR A 216 5.16 5.72 21.44
N THR A 217 4.18 4.84 21.66
CA THR A 217 4.00 3.67 20.79
C THR A 217 3.56 4.16 19.42
N VAL A 218 4.44 4.03 18.44
CA VAL A 218 4.17 4.26 17.01
C VAL A 218 3.03 3.34 16.59
N ARG A 219 1.80 3.86 16.60
CA ARG A 219 0.66 3.23 15.95
C ARG A 219 0.89 3.37 14.45
N HIS A 220 1.20 2.24 13.82
CA HIS A 220 1.09 2.10 12.38
C HIS A 220 -0.32 2.53 11.98
N GLY A 221 -0.42 3.43 11.00
CA GLY A 221 -1.70 3.84 10.42
C GLY A 221 -2.49 2.61 10.01
N ALA A 222 -3.78 2.60 10.33
CA ALA A 222 -4.67 1.55 9.85
C ALA A 222 -4.67 1.58 8.31
N PRO A 223 -4.71 0.42 7.63
CA PRO A 223 -4.87 0.38 6.18
C PRO A 223 -6.15 1.12 5.78
N ALA A 224 -6.14 1.81 4.63
CA ALA A 224 -7.27 2.59 4.12
C ALA A 224 -8.60 1.79 4.10
N ASP A 225 -8.53 0.46 3.88
CA ASP A 225 -9.66 -0.47 3.97
C ASP A 225 -10.40 -0.42 5.32
N ALA A 226 -9.70 -0.22 6.44
CA ALA A 226 -10.30 -0.26 7.78
C ALA A 226 -11.11 1.01 8.12
N ALA A 227 -10.72 2.16 7.55
CA ALA A 227 -11.44 3.42 7.72
C ALA A 227 -12.74 3.42 6.90
N ASP A 228 -12.66 2.91 5.67
CA ASP A 228 -13.81 2.73 4.79
C ASP A 228 -14.81 1.69 5.36
N GLU A 229 -14.29 0.60 5.92
CA GLU A 229 -15.10 -0.40 6.61
C GLU A 229 -15.84 0.17 7.83
N ALA A 230 -15.19 1.03 8.62
CA ALA A 230 -15.82 1.67 9.78
C ALA A 230 -16.92 2.67 9.38
N ALA A 231 -16.71 3.43 8.30
CA ALA A 231 -17.71 4.33 7.75
C ALA A 231 -18.92 3.56 7.21
N ALA A 232 -18.70 2.44 6.52
CA ALA A 232 -19.77 1.59 6.00
C ALA A 232 -20.60 0.92 7.09
N LEU A 233 -20.01 0.62 8.25
CA LEU A 233 -20.73 0.14 9.44
C LEU A 233 -21.56 1.23 10.12
N ALA A 234 -21.16 2.50 9.99
CA ALA A 234 -21.88 3.66 10.55
C ALA A 234 -23.06 4.14 9.68
N ALA A 235 -23.15 3.68 8.43
CA ALA A 235 -24.19 4.06 7.45
C ALA A 235 -25.61 3.54 7.79
N VAL A 236 -25.75 2.76 8.87
CA VAL A 236 -27.05 2.33 9.42
C VAL A 236 -27.19 2.89 10.83
N GLY A 237 -27.99 3.94 11.03
CA GLY A 237 -27.94 4.62 12.34
C GLY A 237 -28.86 5.81 12.62
N GLY A 238 -29.78 6.19 11.74
CA GLY A 238 -30.76 7.25 12.05
C GLY A 238 -30.11 8.60 12.40
N GLY A 239 -29.47 9.23 11.42
CA GLY A 239 -29.01 10.63 11.53
C GLY A 239 -30.06 11.58 10.96
N ALA A 240 -30.42 12.63 11.71
CA ALA A 240 -31.16 13.77 11.16
C ALA A 240 -30.22 14.57 10.24
N GLY A 241 -30.24 14.25 8.94
CA GLY A 241 -29.40 14.89 7.93
C GLY A 241 -30.07 16.10 7.27
N ALA A 242 -29.24 16.97 6.68
CA ALA A 242 -29.63 18.05 5.78
C ALA A 242 -30.58 17.54 4.66
N PRO A 243 -31.39 18.41 4.03
CA PRO A 243 -32.28 18.01 2.94
C PRO A 243 -31.52 17.25 1.85
N VAL A 244 -31.96 16.02 1.57
CA VAL A 244 -31.36 15.14 0.58
C VAL A 244 -31.91 15.51 -0.80
N ILE A 245 -31.02 15.86 -1.73
CA ILE A 245 -31.38 16.08 -3.13
C ILE A 245 -31.54 14.72 -3.81
N VAL A 246 -32.78 14.40 -4.19
CA VAL A 246 -33.11 13.14 -4.88
C VAL A 246 -33.03 13.35 -6.39
N ASN A 247 -32.29 12.49 -7.08
CA ASN A 247 -32.31 12.41 -8.54
C ASN A 247 -33.38 11.41 -8.99
N PRO A 248 -34.48 11.84 -9.61
CA PRO A 248 -35.56 10.93 -10.01
C PRO A 248 -35.18 9.98 -11.16
N LEU A 249 -34.03 10.17 -11.82
CA LEU A 249 -33.54 9.32 -12.91
C LEU A 249 -32.68 8.14 -12.43
N VAL A 250 -32.37 8.08 -11.13
CA VAL A 250 -31.57 7.00 -10.54
C VAL A 250 -32.48 6.18 -9.64
N GLU A 251 -32.24 4.87 -9.60
CA GLU A 251 -32.96 3.99 -8.70
C GLU A 251 -32.79 4.43 -7.23
N PRO A 252 -33.84 4.33 -6.40
CA PRO A 252 -33.79 4.79 -5.02
C PRO A 252 -32.81 4.00 -4.14
N VAL A 253 -32.39 2.82 -4.62
CA VAL A 253 -31.42 1.92 -3.98
C VAL A 253 -30.38 1.48 -5.01
N HIS A 254 -29.11 1.54 -4.61
CA HIS A 254 -28.03 0.82 -5.27
C HIS A 254 -27.54 -0.29 -4.35
N ALA A 255 -27.53 -1.51 -4.89
CA ALA A 255 -27.10 -2.73 -4.25
C ALA A 255 -25.77 -3.15 -4.90
N LEU A 256 -24.74 -3.36 -4.09
CA LEU A 256 -23.41 -3.76 -4.57
C LEU A 256 -22.99 -5.06 -3.87
N VAL A 257 -22.71 -6.07 -4.67
CA VAL A 257 -22.05 -7.31 -4.24
C VAL A 257 -20.59 -7.20 -4.64
N GLU A 258 -19.72 -7.07 -3.64
CA GLU A 258 -18.27 -6.99 -3.83
C GLU A 258 -17.61 -8.23 -3.23
N GLU A 259 -16.71 -8.86 -3.99
CA GLU A 259 -15.85 -9.94 -3.53
C GLU A 259 -14.38 -9.62 -3.78
N LYS A 260 -13.54 -9.88 -2.78
CA LYS A 260 -12.08 -9.75 -2.83
C LYS A 260 -11.47 -11.12 -2.60
N VAL A 261 -10.68 -11.58 -3.56
CA VAL A 261 -9.99 -12.87 -3.54
C VAL A 261 -8.50 -12.61 -3.37
N LYS A 262 -7.94 -13.08 -2.26
CA LYS A 262 -6.49 -13.02 -2.00
C LYS A 262 -5.94 -14.43 -1.98
N GLY A 263 -4.89 -14.68 -2.74
CA GLY A 263 -4.38 -16.04 -2.92
C GLY A 263 -2.87 -16.14 -2.96
N THR A 264 -2.35 -17.27 -2.49
CA THR A 264 -0.98 -17.70 -2.77
C THR A 264 -1.02 -18.99 -3.58
N LEU A 265 -0.33 -18.99 -4.71
CA LEU A 265 -0.20 -20.11 -5.63
C LEU A 265 1.25 -20.60 -5.68
N GLN A 266 1.42 -21.87 -6.00
CA GLN A 266 2.70 -22.50 -6.29
C GLN A 266 3.05 -22.30 -7.77
N ALA A 267 4.33 -22.28 -8.10
CA ALA A 267 4.80 -22.12 -9.47
C ALA A 267 4.32 -23.27 -10.38
N GLU A 268 4.14 -24.47 -9.86
CA GLU A 268 3.60 -25.62 -10.58
C GLU A 268 2.05 -25.64 -10.72
N GLY A 269 1.34 -24.61 -10.27
CA GLY A 269 -0.11 -24.46 -10.43
C GLY A 269 -0.96 -24.88 -9.23
N GLY A 270 -0.35 -25.40 -8.17
CA GLY A 270 -1.07 -25.73 -6.93
C GLY A 270 -1.54 -24.49 -6.15
N VAL A 271 -2.63 -24.62 -5.40
CA VAL A 271 -3.13 -23.56 -4.49
C VAL A 271 -2.64 -23.80 -3.06
N ASP A 272 -1.84 -22.88 -2.52
CA ASP A 272 -1.42 -22.93 -1.11
C ASP A 272 -2.53 -22.48 -0.16
N GLU A 273 -3.15 -21.34 -0.47
CA GLU A 273 -4.26 -20.73 0.26
C GLU A 273 -5.01 -19.74 -0.63
N LEU A 274 -6.34 -19.77 -0.55
CA LEU A 274 -7.25 -18.75 -1.05
C LEU A 274 -8.09 -18.22 0.11
N ASP A 275 -8.19 -16.90 0.23
CA ASP A 275 -9.05 -16.18 1.13
C ASP A 275 -10.02 -15.32 0.31
N ILE A 276 -11.28 -15.75 0.27
CA ILE A 276 -12.37 -15.08 -0.44
C ILE A 276 -13.22 -14.36 0.58
N GLN A 277 -13.31 -13.05 0.46
CA GLN A 277 -14.11 -12.19 1.33
C GLN A 277 -15.11 -11.42 0.49
N GLY A 278 -16.40 -11.49 0.83
CA GLY A 278 -17.41 -10.70 0.15
C GLY A 278 -18.27 -9.89 1.09
N THR A 279 -18.84 -8.82 0.54
CA THR A 279 -19.70 -7.88 1.25
C THR A 279 -20.85 -7.46 0.35
N PHE A 280 -22.05 -7.48 0.91
CA PHE A 280 -23.23 -6.88 0.33
C PHE A 280 -23.45 -5.48 0.91
N PHE A 281 -23.31 -4.48 0.05
CA PHE A 281 -23.50 -3.08 0.35
C PHE A 281 -24.85 -2.57 -0.18
N VAL A 282 -25.46 -1.67 0.59
CA VAL A 282 -26.69 -0.98 0.22
C VAL A 282 -26.49 0.52 0.37
N THR A 283 -26.73 1.26 -0.70
CA THR A 283 -26.71 2.73 -0.71
C THR A 283 -28.11 3.22 -1.05
N VAL A 284 -28.69 4.02 -0.15
CA VAL A 284 -30.04 4.58 -0.33
C VAL A 284 -29.93 6.02 -0.83
N SER A 285 -30.40 6.27 -2.06
CA SER A 285 -30.38 7.59 -2.70
C SER A 285 -31.65 8.39 -2.43
N ASP A 286 -32.80 7.70 -2.27
CA ASP A 286 -34.09 8.31 -1.92
C ASP A 286 -34.60 7.74 -0.57
N PRO A 287 -34.28 8.38 0.56
CA PRO A 287 -34.69 7.88 1.88
C PRO A 287 -36.21 7.92 2.08
N ASN A 288 -36.96 8.74 1.33
CA ASN A 288 -38.42 8.81 1.45
C ASN A 288 -39.10 7.56 0.88
N LYS A 289 -38.48 6.95 -0.14
CA LYS A 289 -38.95 5.70 -0.74
C LYS A 289 -38.30 4.46 -0.12
N ALA A 290 -37.02 4.55 0.25
CA ALA A 290 -36.19 3.38 0.52
C ALA A 290 -35.37 3.45 1.82
N GLY A 291 -35.66 4.40 2.72
CA GLY A 291 -34.97 4.49 4.02
C GLY A 291 -35.05 3.21 4.87
N LEU A 292 -36.04 2.36 4.62
CA LEU A 292 -36.25 1.05 5.24
C LEU A 292 -36.26 -0.10 4.22
N ALA A 293 -35.39 -0.03 3.21
CA ALA A 293 -35.24 -1.10 2.22
C ALA A 293 -34.88 -2.43 2.89
N ALA A 294 -35.61 -3.48 2.50
CA ALA A 294 -35.37 -4.86 2.85
C ALA A 294 -35.18 -5.68 1.57
N PHE A 295 -34.49 -6.81 1.69
CA PHE A 295 -34.11 -7.64 0.55
C PHE A 295 -34.46 -9.09 0.80
N ARG A 296 -35.09 -9.74 -0.18
CA ARG A 296 -35.12 -11.20 -0.25
C ARG A 296 -33.88 -11.65 -1.01
N VAL A 297 -33.13 -12.58 -0.43
CA VAL A 297 -31.85 -13.06 -1.00
C VAL A 297 -31.90 -14.55 -1.29
N SER A 298 -30.92 -15.05 -2.06
CA SER A 298 -30.72 -16.47 -2.26
C SER A 298 -30.47 -17.20 -0.92
N PRO A 299 -30.78 -18.51 -0.84
CA PRO A 299 -30.38 -19.33 0.31
C PRO A 299 -28.86 -19.27 0.56
N GLU A 300 -28.46 -19.37 1.82
CA GLU A 300 -27.04 -19.31 2.18
C GLU A 300 -26.19 -20.39 1.49
N ASP A 301 -25.09 -19.95 0.87
CA ASP A 301 -24.00 -20.84 0.47
C ASP A 301 -23.23 -21.31 1.71
N LYS A 302 -23.38 -22.60 2.02
CA LYS A 302 -22.79 -23.23 3.21
C LYS A 302 -21.28 -23.32 3.17
N ARG A 303 -20.63 -23.09 2.02
CA ARG A 303 -19.17 -23.00 1.93
C ARG A 303 -18.66 -21.79 2.72
N PHE A 304 -19.43 -20.71 2.75
CA PHE A 304 -19.00 -19.45 3.33
C PHE A 304 -19.51 -19.24 4.76
N LYS A 305 -18.69 -18.59 5.59
CA LYS A 305 -19.12 -18.12 6.91
C LYS A 305 -19.70 -16.71 6.77
N THR A 306 -20.98 -16.55 7.09
CA THR A 306 -21.71 -15.28 6.96
C THR A 306 -21.75 -14.51 8.29
N LYS A 307 -21.76 -13.18 8.19
CA LYS A 307 -21.95 -12.26 9.32
C LYS A 307 -22.86 -11.11 8.89
N VAL A 308 -24.02 -11.03 9.53
CA VAL A 308 -24.98 -9.94 9.31
C VAL A 308 -24.63 -8.74 10.19
N HIS A 309 -24.86 -7.53 9.69
CA HIS A 309 -24.67 -6.29 10.44
C HIS A 309 -25.50 -6.25 11.75
N PRO A 310 -25.00 -5.67 12.87
CA PRO A 310 -25.69 -5.70 14.17
C PRO A 310 -27.11 -5.11 14.17
N ASN A 311 -27.39 -4.16 13.28
CA ASN A 311 -28.71 -3.53 13.13
C ASN A 311 -29.70 -4.34 12.30
N MET A 312 -29.27 -5.46 11.71
CA MET A 312 -30.16 -6.33 10.94
C MET A 312 -30.90 -7.30 11.84
N ASN A 313 -32.06 -7.76 11.34
CA ASN A 313 -32.82 -8.82 11.95
C ASN A 313 -32.25 -10.19 11.59
N ARG A 314 -31.60 -10.84 12.58
CA ARG A 314 -30.99 -12.16 12.38
C ARG A 314 -32.02 -13.28 12.18
N GLN A 315 -33.24 -13.11 12.71
CA GLN A 315 -34.29 -14.12 12.56
C GLN A 315 -34.83 -14.13 11.13
N SER A 316 -35.12 -12.96 10.56
CA SER A 316 -35.56 -12.81 9.17
C SER A 316 -34.49 -13.29 8.19
N TYR A 317 -33.21 -13.09 8.52
CA TYR A 317 -32.11 -13.59 7.71
C TYR A 317 -32.07 -15.13 7.64
N ALA A 318 -32.49 -15.84 8.70
CA ALA A 318 -32.62 -17.30 8.66
C ALA A 318 -33.71 -17.77 7.67
N GLU A 319 -34.60 -16.89 7.24
CA GLU A 319 -35.62 -17.08 6.22
C GLU A 319 -35.25 -16.38 4.88
N ASN A 320 -33.96 -16.05 4.70
CA ASN A 320 -33.38 -15.37 3.53
C ASN A 320 -33.94 -13.96 3.29
N VAL A 321 -34.23 -13.23 4.38
CA VAL A 321 -34.66 -11.83 4.34
C VAL A 321 -33.70 -10.94 5.12
N LEU A 322 -33.05 -10.01 4.43
CA LEU A 322 -32.21 -8.96 5.03
C LEU A 322 -33.04 -7.70 5.28
N GLU A 323 -33.33 -7.41 6.54
CA GLU A 323 -34.09 -6.24 6.96
C GLU A 323 -33.56 -5.65 8.27
N LEU A 324 -33.89 -4.39 8.52
CA LEU A 324 -33.51 -3.70 9.75
C LEU A 324 -34.29 -4.25 10.96
N ARG A 325 -33.63 -4.36 12.11
CA ARG A 325 -34.30 -4.74 13.37
C ARG A 325 -35.24 -3.64 13.89
N CYS A 326 -34.90 -2.38 13.65
CA CYS A 326 -35.63 -1.24 14.18
C CYS A 326 -35.83 -0.19 13.08
N PRO A 327 -37.07 0.24 12.79
CA PRO A 327 -37.36 1.29 11.81
C PRO A 327 -36.66 2.64 12.10
N THR A 328 -36.36 2.93 13.37
CA THR A 328 -35.64 4.15 13.75
C THR A 328 -34.16 4.14 13.34
N ARG A 329 -33.63 2.99 12.89
CA ARG A 329 -32.26 2.85 12.38
C ARG A 329 -32.23 2.77 10.85
N ALA A 330 -33.05 3.58 10.18
CA ALA A 330 -33.05 3.72 8.73
C ALA A 330 -31.64 3.96 8.16
N TYR A 331 -31.46 3.59 6.89
CA TYR A 331 -30.23 3.85 6.16
C TYR A 331 -29.94 5.35 6.11
N VAL A 332 -28.66 5.70 6.25
CA VAL A 332 -28.19 7.06 6.03
C VAL A 332 -28.13 7.30 4.52
N ALA A 333 -28.79 8.36 4.05
CA ALA A 333 -28.86 8.64 2.62
C ALA A 333 -27.47 8.87 2.02
N ASN A 334 -27.22 8.27 0.85
CA ASN A 334 -25.98 8.32 0.07
C ASN A 334 -24.74 7.77 0.81
N ALA A 335 -24.92 6.98 1.87
CA ALA A 335 -23.84 6.27 2.54
C ALA A 335 -23.98 4.76 2.27
N ALA A 336 -22.90 4.11 1.84
CA ALA A 336 -22.87 2.69 1.57
C ALA A 336 -22.88 1.89 2.89
N ALA A 337 -23.92 1.09 3.11
CA ALA A 337 -24.07 0.26 4.29
C ALA A 337 -23.68 -1.19 4.03
N ALA A 338 -22.64 -1.70 4.70
CA ALA A 338 -22.25 -3.11 4.64
C ALA A 338 -23.18 -3.98 5.51
N ILE A 339 -24.22 -4.56 4.93
CA ILE A 339 -25.29 -5.23 5.70
C ILE A 339 -25.09 -6.74 5.87
N LEU A 340 -24.35 -7.38 4.97
CA LEU A 340 -23.98 -8.80 5.05
C LEU A 340 -22.52 -8.96 4.58
N LYS A 341 -21.75 -9.77 5.30
CA LYS A 341 -20.37 -10.14 4.93
C LYS A 341 -20.25 -11.66 4.90
N TRP A 342 -19.42 -12.18 4.01
CA TRP A 342 -19.06 -13.60 3.97
C TRP A 342 -17.56 -13.80 3.79
N ARG A 343 -17.05 -14.93 4.29
CA ARG A 343 -15.65 -15.31 4.14
C ARG A 343 -15.48 -16.81 4.00
N LEU A 344 -14.58 -17.21 3.11
CA LEU A 344 -14.11 -18.58 2.92
C LEU A 344 -12.58 -18.58 2.83
N GLN A 345 -11.93 -19.33 3.71
CA GLN A 345 -10.52 -19.69 3.58
C GLN A 345 -10.44 -21.15 3.13
N THR A 346 -9.72 -21.41 2.04
CA THR A 346 -9.72 -22.71 1.37
C THR A 346 -8.39 -22.99 0.65
N LYS A 347 -8.17 -24.24 0.28
CA LYS A 347 -7.10 -24.68 -0.63
C LYS A 347 -7.65 -25.34 -1.89
N ASP A 348 -8.94 -25.16 -2.12
CA ASP A 348 -9.66 -25.77 -3.24
C ASP A 348 -9.30 -25.04 -4.54
N GLU A 349 -8.57 -25.75 -5.40
CA GLU A 349 -8.10 -25.26 -6.70
C GLU A 349 -9.24 -24.90 -7.64
N SER A 350 -10.42 -25.53 -7.49
CA SER A 350 -11.58 -25.26 -8.34
C SER A 350 -12.14 -23.84 -8.17
N LEU A 351 -11.77 -23.14 -7.09
CA LEU A 351 -12.18 -21.76 -6.83
C LEU A 351 -11.19 -20.72 -7.37
N CYS A 352 -10.04 -21.17 -7.90
CA CYS A 352 -9.10 -20.30 -8.62
C CYS A 352 -9.53 -20.19 -10.09
N PRO A 353 -9.74 -18.97 -10.63
CA PRO A 353 -10.26 -18.79 -11.98
C PRO A 353 -9.23 -19.04 -13.09
N LEU A 354 -7.95 -19.17 -12.72
CA LEU A 354 -6.82 -19.43 -13.61
C LEU A 354 -5.98 -20.57 -13.05
N SER A 355 -5.47 -21.41 -13.95
CA SER A 355 -4.32 -22.28 -13.71
C SER A 355 -3.07 -21.54 -14.20
N ILE A 356 -2.05 -21.40 -13.35
CA ILE A 356 -0.81 -20.67 -13.67
C ILE A 356 0.36 -21.62 -13.43
N SER A 357 1.13 -21.90 -14.48
CA SER A 357 2.37 -22.66 -14.40
C SER A 357 3.57 -21.76 -14.72
N CYS A 358 4.61 -21.85 -13.92
CA CYS A 358 5.80 -21.02 -14.02
C CYS A 358 7.06 -21.89 -13.90
N TRP A 359 7.89 -21.89 -14.94
CA TRP A 359 9.10 -22.70 -15.03
C TRP A 359 10.34 -21.81 -15.12
N PRO A 360 11.11 -21.65 -14.02
CA PRO A 360 12.39 -20.95 -14.06
C PRO A 360 13.51 -21.88 -14.55
N SER A 361 14.19 -21.48 -15.62
CA SER A 361 15.39 -22.12 -16.15
C SER A 361 16.62 -21.29 -15.83
N VAL A 362 17.43 -21.76 -14.87
CA VAL A 362 18.63 -21.03 -14.42
C VAL A 362 19.83 -21.37 -15.31
N ALA A 363 20.48 -20.33 -15.83
CA ALA A 363 21.72 -20.42 -16.59
C ALA A 363 22.84 -19.62 -15.91
N ALA A 364 24.08 -19.74 -16.41
CA ALA A 364 25.23 -19.06 -15.81
C ALA A 364 25.14 -17.51 -15.85
N ASN A 365 24.35 -16.97 -16.78
CA ASN A 365 24.23 -15.53 -17.04
C ASN A 365 22.89 -14.92 -16.60
N GLY A 366 21.97 -15.71 -16.04
CA GLY A 366 20.65 -15.24 -15.66
C GLY A 366 19.61 -16.36 -15.55
N VAL A 367 18.34 -15.97 -15.54
CA VAL A 367 17.19 -16.87 -15.49
C VAL A 367 16.28 -16.61 -16.69
N THR A 368 15.84 -17.67 -17.35
CA THR A 368 14.71 -17.62 -18.29
C THR A 368 13.47 -18.07 -17.54
N LEU A 369 12.44 -17.23 -17.53
CA LEU A 369 11.15 -17.53 -16.91
C LEU A 369 10.12 -17.82 -18.00
N THR A 370 9.50 -19.00 -17.95
CA THR A 370 8.37 -19.36 -18.82
C THR A 370 7.10 -19.43 -17.96
N VAL A 371 6.10 -18.61 -18.29
CA VAL A 371 4.82 -18.55 -17.59
C VAL A 371 3.72 -18.93 -18.56
N GLU A 372 2.94 -19.94 -18.21
CA GLU A 372 1.77 -20.41 -18.93
C GLU A 372 0.54 -20.19 -18.06
N VAL A 373 -0.52 -19.66 -18.65
CA VAL A 373 -1.79 -19.41 -17.96
C VAL A 373 -2.93 -20.01 -18.77
N GLU A 374 -3.88 -20.63 -18.08
CA GLU A 374 -5.10 -21.21 -18.65
C GLU A 374 -6.32 -20.77 -17.81
N ALA A 375 -7.38 -20.33 -18.48
CA ALA A 375 -8.67 -20.06 -17.87
C ALA A 375 -9.38 -21.37 -17.53
N THR A 376 -9.78 -21.55 -16.26
CA THR A 376 -10.34 -22.82 -15.77
C THR A 376 -11.86 -22.77 -15.61
N GLU A 377 -12.44 -21.59 -15.42
CA GLU A 377 -13.87 -21.41 -15.13
C GLU A 377 -14.68 -21.06 -16.40
N PRO A 378 -15.59 -21.93 -16.88
CA PRO A 378 -16.33 -21.70 -18.12
C PRO A 378 -17.29 -20.51 -18.09
N SER A 379 -17.81 -20.20 -16.91
CA SER A 379 -18.87 -19.20 -16.72
C SER A 379 -18.34 -17.79 -16.44
N ARG A 380 -17.02 -17.62 -16.33
CA ARG A 380 -16.39 -16.38 -15.86
C ARG A 380 -15.54 -15.73 -16.93
N THR A 381 -15.69 -14.42 -17.05
CA THR A 381 -14.81 -13.60 -17.88
C THR A 381 -13.92 -12.75 -16.98
N LEU A 382 -12.61 -12.87 -17.16
CA LEU A 382 -11.60 -12.12 -16.41
C LEU A 382 -11.17 -10.94 -17.26
N HIS A 383 -11.12 -9.76 -16.66
CA HIS A 383 -10.72 -8.52 -17.30
C HIS A 383 -9.45 -7.98 -16.68
N ASP A 384 -8.62 -7.36 -17.51
CA ASP A 384 -7.34 -6.75 -17.14
C ASP A 384 -6.46 -7.71 -16.32
N VAL A 385 -6.20 -8.90 -16.86
CA VAL A 385 -5.34 -9.89 -16.22
C VAL A 385 -3.90 -9.39 -16.31
N HIS A 386 -3.38 -8.94 -15.18
CA HIS A 386 -2.11 -8.24 -15.08
C HIS A 386 -1.12 -9.01 -14.22
N PHE A 387 -0.07 -9.51 -14.87
CA PHE A 387 1.09 -10.12 -14.23
C PHE A 387 2.18 -9.05 -14.00
N SER A 388 2.80 -9.06 -12.82
CA SER A 388 3.87 -8.12 -12.47
C SER A 388 5.10 -8.83 -11.90
N PHE A 389 6.18 -8.84 -12.67
CA PHE A 389 7.45 -9.49 -12.34
C PHE A 389 8.48 -8.45 -11.94
N THR A 390 9.08 -8.55 -10.75
CA THR A 390 10.14 -7.63 -10.34
C THR A 390 11.38 -7.85 -11.20
N CYS A 391 11.78 -6.83 -11.96
CA CYS A 391 12.94 -6.87 -12.84
C CYS A 391 13.41 -5.43 -13.11
N PRO A 392 14.27 -4.85 -12.25
CA PRO A 392 14.70 -3.45 -12.40
C PRO A 392 15.33 -3.20 -13.77
N SER A 393 15.14 -2.00 -14.35
CA SER A 393 15.66 -1.64 -15.68
C SER A 393 17.19 -1.70 -15.79
N SER A 394 17.90 -1.63 -14.65
CA SER A 394 19.34 -1.85 -14.58
C SER A 394 19.76 -3.30 -14.86
N VAL A 395 18.83 -4.26 -14.78
CA VAL A 395 19.04 -5.67 -15.10
C VAL A 395 18.77 -5.88 -16.59
N PRO A 396 19.77 -6.33 -17.38
CA PRO A 396 19.55 -6.72 -18.77
C PRO A 396 18.47 -7.81 -18.85
N HIS A 397 17.43 -7.56 -19.64
CA HIS A 397 16.33 -8.50 -19.85
C HIS A 397 15.89 -8.47 -21.32
N GLN A 398 15.27 -9.57 -21.76
CA GLN A 398 14.76 -9.71 -23.10
C GLN A 398 13.48 -10.55 -23.08
N ILE A 399 12.42 -10.03 -23.69
CA ILE A 399 11.22 -10.81 -23.98
C ILE A 399 11.55 -11.79 -25.12
N LEU A 400 11.37 -13.08 -24.88
CA LEU A 400 11.69 -14.16 -25.81
C LEU A 400 10.44 -14.61 -26.58
N ARG A 401 9.30 -14.76 -25.87
CA ARG A 401 8.02 -15.18 -26.44
C ARG A 401 6.87 -14.48 -25.71
N VAL A 402 5.87 -14.03 -26.48
CA VAL A 402 4.60 -13.56 -25.94
C VAL A 402 3.50 -14.12 -26.83
N GLU A 403 2.63 -14.91 -26.26
CA GLU A 403 1.43 -15.43 -26.89
C GLU A 403 0.23 -14.99 -26.08
N GLY A 404 -0.46 -13.95 -26.56
CA GLY A 404 -1.55 -13.28 -25.85
C GLY A 404 -1.07 -12.08 -25.03
N GLY A 405 -1.88 -11.01 -25.06
CA GLY A 405 -1.61 -9.79 -24.31
C GLY A 405 -0.41 -8.98 -24.81
N GLU A 406 0.00 -8.03 -23.98
CA GLU A 406 1.10 -7.10 -24.25
C GLU A 406 2.05 -7.02 -23.05
N THR A 407 3.31 -6.68 -23.32
CA THR A 407 4.32 -6.49 -22.27
C THR A 407 4.77 -5.04 -22.20
N GLN A 408 5.01 -4.55 -20.98
CA GLN A 408 5.50 -3.21 -20.71
C GLN A 408 6.52 -3.26 -19.55
N HIS A 409 7.41 -2.27 -19.47
CA HIS A 409 8.38 -2.14 -18.38
C HIS A 409 8.26 -0.73 -17.77
N ASP A 410 8.09 -0.65 -16.46
CA ASP A 410 7.88 0.63 -15.75
C ASP A 410 9.15 1.20 -15.08
N GLY A 411 10.29 0.57 -15.32
CA GLY A 411 11.57 0.88 -14.69
C GLY A 411 11.95 -0.06 -13.55
N LEU A 412 10.98 -0.71 -12.92
CA LEU A 412 11.17 -1.66 -11.80
C LEU A 412 10.69 -3.08 -12.13
N SER A 413 9.63 -3.20 -12.90
CA SER A 413 8.93 -4.45 -13.15
C SER A 413 8.64 -4.64 -14.64
N ILE A 414 8.62 -5.91 -15.06
CA ILE A 414 8.02 -6.32 -16.33
C ILE A 414 6.54 -6.59 -16.04
N HIS A 415 5.67 -5.94 -16.78
CA HIS A 415 4.23 -6.16 -16.74
C HIS A 415 3.80 -6.94 -17.98
N TRP A 416 2.95 -7.94 -17.79
CA TRP A 416 2.26 -8.63 -18.87
C TRP A 416 0.75 -8.51 -18.64
N ARG A 417 0.06 -7.89 -19.59
CA ARG A 417 -1.36 -7.58 -19.48
C ARG A 417 -2.16 -8.28 -20.57
N LEU A 418 -3.20 -8.99 -20.18
CA LEU A 418 -4.20 -9.55 -21.07
C LEU A 418 -5.51 -8.80 -20.83
N PRO A 419 -6.05 -8.08 -21.84
CA PRO A 419 -7.27 -7.30 -21.66
C PRO A 419 -8.46 -8.13 -21.17
N GLU A 420 -8.56 -9.37 -21.65
CA GLU A 420 -9.62 -10.31 -21.30
C GLU A 420 -9.13 -11.76 -21.42
N MET A 421 -9.56 -12.61 -20.49
CA MET A 421 -9.38 -14.07 -20.55
C MET A 421 -10.68 -14.79 -20.16
N SER A 422 -11.00 -15.84 -20.89
CA SER A 422 -12.16 -16.71 -20.62
C SER A 422 -12.00 -18.03 -21.36
N VAL A 423 -12.70 -19.08 -20.93
CA VAL A 423 -12.67 -20.39 -21.59
C VAL A 423 -13.20 -20.32 -23.02
N SER A 424 -14.13 -19.41 -23.30
CA SER A 424 -14.74 -19.23 -24.63
C SER A 424 -13.98 -18.26 -25.54
N GLY A 425 -13.09 -17.44 -24.98
CA GLY A 425 -12.27 -16.45 -25.69
C GLY A 425 -10.79 -16.83 -25.70
N LEU A 426 -9.94 -15.95 -25.16
CA LEU A 426 -8.54 -16.28 -24.92
C LEU A 426 -8.42 -17.20 -23.70
N SER A 427 -8.42 -18.51 -23.96
CA SER A 427 -8.43 -19.53 -22.91
C SER A 427 -7.04 -19.86 -22.38
N ALA A 428 -5.98 -19.60 -23.15
CA ALA A 428 -4.60 -19.84 -22.73
C ALA A 428 -3.65 -18.78 -23.29
N ALA A 429 -2.59 -18.48 -22.55
CA ALA A 429 -1.56 -17.51 -22.94
C ALA A 429 -0.19 -17.88 -22.35
N THR A 430 0.88 -17.41 -22.99
CA THR A 430 2.26 -17.72 -22.58
C THR A 430 3.16 -16.49 -22.66
N LEU A 431 3.98 -16.30 -21.63
CA LEU A 431 5.08 -15.34 -21.60
C LEU A 431 6.39 -16.07 -21.34
N GLU A 432 7.42 -15.78 -22.13
CA GLU A 432 8.78 -16.22 -21.89
C GLU A 432 9.71 -15.01 -21.95
N PHE A 433 10.52 -14.80 -20.91
CA PHE A 433 11.54 -13.77 -20.91
C PHE A 433 12.82 -14.22 -20.20
N PHE A 434 13.94 -13.67 -20.63
CA PHE A 434 15.23 -13.79 -19.97
C PHE A 434 15.50 -12.55 -19.13
N ALA A 435 16.09 -12.73 -17.95
CA ALA A 435 16.64 -11.65 -17.12
C ALA A 435 17.99 -12.06 -16.53
N ALA A 436 19.00 -11.19 -16.62
CA ALA A 436 20.34 -11.38 -16.08
C ALA A 436 20.39 -11.19 -14.55
N THR A 437 19.57 -11.97 -13.83
CA THR A 437 19.41 -11.93 -12.37
C THR A 437 19.15 -13.33 -11.80
N SER A 438 18.95 -13.43 -10.48
CA SER A 438 18.55 -14.64 -9.76
C SER A 438 17.04 -14.88 -9.85
N VAL A 439 16.63 -16.15 -9.80
CA VAL A 439 15.22 -16.58 -9.68
C VAL A 439 14.50 -15.90 -8.50
N THR A 440 15.22 -15.65 -7.40
CA THR A 440 14.69 -14.99 -6.20
C THR A 440 14.37 -13.50 -6.40
N THR A 441 14.76 -12.92 -7.52
CA THR A 441 14.41 -11.53 -7.87
C THR A 441 13.10 -11.47 -8.65
N VAL A 442 12.88 -12.44 -9.55
CA VAL A 442 11.69 -12.49 -10.41
C VAL A 442 10.51 -13.23 -9.78
N LEU A 443 10.76 -14.00 -8.72
CA LEU A 443 9.75 -14.64 -7.89
C LEU A 443 9.81 -14.11 -6.44
N PRO A 444 8.65 -13.94 -5.77
CA PRO A 444 7.30 -14.13 -6.30
C PRO A 444 6.87 -13.00 -7.25
N PHE A 445 5.88 -13.28 -8.10
CA PHE A 445 5.20 -12.27 -8.91
C PHE A 445 3.71 -12.19 -8.53
N SER A 446 3.09 -11.04 -8.80
CA SER A 446 1.65 -10.85 -8.57
C SER A 446 0.85 -11.04 -9.85
N VAL A 447 -0.41 -11.47 -9.67
CA VAL A 447 -1.43 -11.50 -10.71
C VAL A 447 -2.68 -10.82 -10.18
N GLU A 448 -3.07 -9.74 -10.84
CA GLU A 448 -4.25 -8.94 -10.50
C GLU A 448 -5.24 -9.02 -11.66
N MET A 449 -6.53 -9.13 -11.36
CA MET A 449 -7.59 -9.12 -12.37
C MET A 449 -8.94 -8.83 -11.70
N HIS A 450 -9.99 -8.61 -12.51
CA HIS A 450 -11.35 -8.47 -11.99
C HIS A 450 -12.38 -9.17 -12.88
N SER A 451 -13.56 -9.46 -12.32
CA SER A 451 -14.71 -10.05 -13.01
C SER A 451 -16.03 -9.47 -12.47
N LYS A 452 -17.14 -9.79 -13.16
CA LYS A 452 -18.50 -9.38 -12.75
C LYS A 452 -19.28 -10.51 -12.10
N GLU A 453 -18.74 -11.72 -12.14
CA GLU A 453 -19.34 -12.93 -11.62
C GLU A 453 -18.85 -13.19 -10.19
N SER A 454 -19.78 -13.50 -9.30
CA SER A 454 -19.49 -13.87 -7.92
C SER A 454 -19.07 -15.34 -7.80
N ILE A 455 -18.29 -15.64 -6.77
CA ILE A 455 -17.84 -16.98 -6.36
C ILE A 455 -18.80 -17.56 -5.31
N CYS A 456 -19.27 -16.74 -4.37
CA CYS A 456 -20.34 -17.10 -3.47
C CYS A 456 -21.67 -17.11 -4.22
N ASP A 457 -22.52 -18.12 -3.94
CA ASP A 457 -23.87 -18.21 -4.51
C ASP A 457 -24.84 -17.24 -3.81
N PHE A 458 -24.53 -15.94 -3.87
CA PHE A 458 -25.32 -14.86 -3.29
C PHE A 458 -26.04 -14.07 -4.39
N ASP A 459 -27.36 -13.98 -4.29
CA ASP A 459 -28.17 -13.19 -5.20
C ASP A 459 -29.27 -12.38 -4.48
N VAL A 460 -29.65 -11.26 -5.06
CA VAL A 460 -30.77 -10.41 -4.60
C VAL A 460 -31.99 -10.74 -5.45
N LEU A 461 -33.00 -11.34 -4.83
CA LEU A 461 -34.21 -11.79 -5.52
C LEU A 461 -35.25 -10.67 -5.58
N GLU A 462 -35.41 -9.93 -4.48
CA GLU A 462 -36.42 -8.86 -4.36
C GLU A 462 -35.89 -7.73 -3.47
N CYS A 463 -36.32 -6.49 -3.74
CA CYS A 463 -36.16 -5.34 -2.85
C CYS A 463 -37.53 -4.74 -2.54
N PHE A 464 -37.82 -4.46 -1.27
CA PHE A 464 -39.12 -3.95 -0.83
C PHE A 464 -39.00 -3.08 0.43
N HIS A 465 -40.00 -2.25 0.70
CA HIS A 465 -40.05 -1.45 1.91
C HIS A 465 -40.49 -2.33 3.09
N MET A 466 -39.67 -2.44 4.14
CA MET A 466 -39.92 -3.35 5.27
C MET A 466 -41.31 -3.20 5.91
N GLU A 467 -41.79 -1.96 6.14
CA GLU A 467 -43.11 -1.74 6.78
C GLU A 467 -44.30 -1.79 5.82
N LYS A 468 -44.13 -1.33 4.57
CA LYS A 468 -45.23 -1.21 3.61
C LYS A 468 -45.39 -2.46 2.74
N ALA A 469 -44.38 -3.33 2.72
CA ALA A 469 -44.24 -4.46 1.81
C ALA A 469 -44.37 -4.07 0.31
N GLU A 470 -44.14 -2.79 -0.02
CA GLU A 470 -44.18 -2.28 -1.38
C GLU A 470 -42.85 -2.56 -2.09
N PRO A 471 -42.86 -3.02 -3.35
CA PRO A 471 -41.64 -3.21 -4.13
C PRO A 471 -40.86 -1.89 -4.29
N ILE A 472 -39.53 -1.99 -4.19
CA ILE A 472 -38.60 -0.89 -4.42
C ILE A 472 -37.74 -1.25 -5.63
N ALA A 473 -37.70 -0.38 -6.62
CA ALA A 473 -36.79 -0.53 -7.76
C ALA A 473 -35.34 -0.28 -7.30
N TYR A 474 -34.39 -1.06 -7.82
CA TYR A 474 -33.00 -1.02 -7.38
C TYR A 474 -32.06 -1.33 -8.53
N ALA A 475 -30.88 -0.74 -8.50
CA ALA A 475 -29.77 -1.10 -9.37
C ALA A 475 -28.87 -2.11 -8.63
N LEU A 476 -28.43 -3.17 -9.33
CA LEU A 476 -27.54 -4.19 -8.78
C LEU A 476 -26.23 -4.23 -9.55
N THR A 477 -25.11 -4.09 -8.84
CA THR A 477 -23.76 -4.21 -9.39
C THR A 477 -23.02 -5.34 -8.70
N ARG A 478 -22.23 -6.08 -9.47
CA ARG A 478 -21.36 -7.15 -8.96
C ARG A 478 -19.93 -6.88 -9.40
N ARG A 479 -18.99 -7.12 -8.49
CA ARG A 479 -17.56 -6.96 -8.73
C ARG A 479 -16.80 -8.00 -7.92
N THR A 480 -15.89 -8.70 -8.57
CA THR A 480 -14.95 -9.62 -7.93
C THR A 480 -13.54 -9.21 -8.32
N ASP A 481 -12.71 -8.83 -7.35
CA ASP A 481 -11.31 -8.49 -7.56
C ASP A 481 -10.40 -9.61 -7.05
N TYR A 482 -9.38 -9.97 -7.84
CA TYR A 482 -8.41 -10.99 -7.48
C TYR A 482 -7.03 -10.38 -7.33
N MET A 483 -6.33 -10.78 -6.27
CA MET A 483 -4.94 -10.44 -6.01
C MET A 483 -4.21 -11.72 -5.60
N LEU A 484 -3.55 -12.34 -6.56
CA LEU A 484 -2.85 -13.60 -6.40
C LEU A 484 -1.35 -13.37 -6.37
N THR A 485 -0.63 -14.16 -5.59
CA THR A 485 0.84 -14.16 -5.55
C THR A 485 1.33 -15.55 -5.90
N VAL A 486 2.16 -15.67 -6.94
CA VAL A 486 2.76 -16.95 -7.35
C VAL A 486 4.16 -17.04 -6.73
N ARG A 487 4.39 -18.09 -5.94
CA ARG A 487 5.66 -18.38 -5.26
C ARG A 487 6.41 -19.51 -5.94
N ALA A 488 7.72 -19.54 -5.72
CA ALA A 488 8.63 -20.56 -6.22
C ALA A 488 8.37 -21.93 -5.62
#